data_AF-A0A7S1R513-F1
#
_entry.id   AF-A0A7S1R513-F1
#
_cell.length_a   1.000
_cell.length_b   1.000
_cell.length_c   1.000
_cell.angle_alpha   90.00
_cell.angle_beta   90.00
_cell.angle_gamma   90.00
#
_symmetry.space_group_name_H-M   'P 1'
#
loop_
_entity.id
_entity.type
_entity.pdbx_description
1 polymer ?
#
loop_
_entity_poly.entity_id
_entity_poly.type
_entity_poly.pdbx_seq_one_letter_code
_entity_poly.pdbx_strand_id
1 'polypeptide(L)'
;MAAAAGAIVGARRALAERSRPPIALSTEQKARIHAEVKAQSKRRKYALLLAKYDTDQSGKLNKDQMMKLLTDLETASPGGHPPTDEELDWIIKFADTGGSWLGFSDGEISCAELEAAVVAYLTYIDNRDLLDTTFDQFDTNETGQLAPSELKDYLTALNGGEVVTDEEVAWVLGMADVTKTGTLCKPETMMATLEWFNYVETGHKTRPSQRKECCLVM
;
A
#
# COMPACT_ATOMS: atom_id res chain seq x y z
N MET A 1 12.19 -73.51 20.35
CA MET A 1 12.96 -72.33 19.88
C MET A 1 12.10 -71.41 19.00
N ALA A 2 10.94 -70.93 19.49
CA ALA A 2 10.03 -70.05 18.72
C ALA A 2 9.84 -68.66 19.35
N ALA A 3 10.12 -68.49 20.65
CA ALA A 3 9.96 -67.22 21.35
C ALA A 3 11.02 -66.15 20.99
N ALA A 4 12.21 -66.57 20.55
CA ALA A 4 13.30 -65.63 20.21
C ALA A 4 13.07 -64.91 18.87
N ALA A 5 12.39 -65.54 17.91
CA ALA A 5 12.13 -64.93 16.60
C ALA A 5 11.09 -63.79 16.67
N GLY A 6 10.05 -63.94 17.50
CA GLY A 6 9.02 -62.91 17.70
C GLY A 6 9.56 -61.63 18.36
N ALA A 7 10.47 -61.77 19.33
CA ALA A 7 11.11 -60.63 20.00
C ALA A 7 12.02 -59.82 19.06
N ILE A 8 12.73 -60.49 18.14
CA ILE A 8 13.61 -59.84 17.17
C ILE A 8 12.81 -59.07 16.10
N VAL A 9 11.68 -59.63 15.65
CA VAL A 9 10.80 -58.96 14.68
C VAL A 9 10.10 -57.75 15.33
N GLY A 10 9.64 -57.87 16.58
CA GLY A 10 9.08 -56.75 17.35
C GLY A 10 10.07 -55.61 17.58
N ALA A 11 11.32 -55.93 17.95
CA ALA A 11 12.39 -54.95 18.14
C ALA A 11 12.78 -54.24 16.83
N ARG A 12 12.82 -54.96 15.69
CA ARG A 12 13.11 -54.36 14.38
C ARG A 12 11.98 -53.45 13.89
N ARG A 13 10.72 -53.77 14.18
CA ARG A 13 9.58 -52.92 13.81
C ARG A 13 9.51 -51.65 14.66
N ALA A 14 9.79 -51.76 15.96
CA ALA A 14 9.89 -50.61 16.87
C ALA A 14 11.10 -49.70 16.56
N LEU A 15 12.22 -50.27 16.09
CA LEU A 15 13.36 -49.50 15.58
C LEU A 15 13.05 -48.83 14.23
N ALA A 16 12.33 -49.50 13.33
CA ALA A 16 11.89 -48.90 12.06
C ALA A 16 10.88 -47.74 12.25
N GLU A 17 10.02 -47.82 13.27
CA GLU A 17 9.12 -46.70 13.65
C GLU A 17 9.87 -45.56 14.35
N ARG A 18 10.90 -45.85 15.15
CA ARG A 18 11.79 -44.84 15.77
C ARG A 18 12.79 -44.21 14.80
N SER A 19 13.06 -44.87 13.67
CA SER A 19 13.99 -44.39 12.63
C SER A 19 13.29 -43.75 11.43
N ARG A 20 11.98 -43.41 11.52
CA ARG A 20 11.42 -42.45 10.56
C ARG A 20 12.14 -41.12 10.78
N PRO A 21 12.94 -40.63 9.80
CA PRO A 21 13.54 -39.32 9.93
C PRO A 21 12.41 -38.31 10.12
N PRO A 22 12.58 -37.27 10.96
CA PRO A 22 11.61 -36.19 11.01
C PRO A 22 11.38 -35.72 9.57
N ILE A 23 10.11 -35.61 9.17
CA ILE A 23 9.75 -35.14 7.83
C ILE A 23 10.36 -33.74 7.69
N ALA A 24 11.51 -33.66 7.04
CA ALA A 24 12.21 -32.42 6.84
C ALA A 24 11.37 -31.60 5.85
N LEU A 25 10.77 -30.51 6.34
CA LEU A 25 10.03 -29.61 5.49
C LEU A 25 10.93 -29.10 4.35
N SER A 26 10.42 -29.15 3.13
CA SER A 26 11.09 -28.54 1.99
C SER A 26 11.23 -27.03 2.18
N THR A 27 12.14 -26.40 1.43
CA THR A 27 12.29 -24.93 1.42
C THR A 27 10.96 -24.22 1.11
N GLU A 28 10.19 -24.76 0.16
CA GLU A 28 8.88 -24.22 -0.21
C GLU A 28 7.86 -24.35 0.92
N GLN A 29 7.82 -25.49 1.61
CA GLN A 29 6.92 -25.70 2.75
C GLN A 29 7.26 -24.76 3.91
N LYS A 30 8.56 -24.56 4.18
CA LYS A 30 9.02 -23.58 5.18
C LYS A 30 8.63 -22.17 4.79
N ALA A 31 8.80 -21.79 3.52
CA ALA A 31 8.42 -20.46 3.03
C ALA A 31 6.90 -20.22 3.16
N ARG A 32 6.06 -21.22 2.83
CA ARG A 32 4.60 -21.14 3.00
C ARG A 32 4.18 -20.97 4.46
N ILE A 33 4.73 -21.78 5.36
CA ILE A 33 4.43 -21.69 6.80
C ILE A 33 4.89 -20.33 7.35
N HIS A 34 6.07 -19.87 6.96
CA HIS A 34 6.57 -18.55 7.38
C HIS A 34 5.69 -17.41 6.86
N ALA A 35 5.24 -17.48 5.60
CA ALA A 35 4.31 -16.52 5.03
C ALA A 35 2.97 -16.50 5.79
N GLU A 36 2.42 -17.66 6.11
CA GLU A 36 1.16 -17.78 6.88
C GLU A 36 1.30 -17.22 8.30
N VAL A 37 2.38 -17.56 9.00
CA VAL A 37 2.66 -17.03 10.35
C VAL A 37 2.83 -15.51 10.32
N LYS A 38 3.52 -14.98 9.30
CA LYS A 38 3.67 -13.53 9.10
C LYS A 38 2.31 -12.86 8.82
N ALA A 39 1.47 -13.45 7.97
CA ALA A 39 0.14 -12.96 7.66
C ALA A 39 -0.78 -12.99 8.90
N GLN A 40 -0.76 -14.08 9.67
CA GLN A 40 -1.53 -14.21 10.90
C GLN A 40 -1.09 -13.18 11.96
N SER A 41 0.22 -12.96 12.10
CA SER A 41 0.75 -11.96 13.03
C SER A 41 0.33 -10.55 12.65
N LYS A 42 0.35 -10.21 11.36
CA LYS A 42 -0.17 -8.93 10.83
C LYS A 42 -1.65 -8.76 11.11
N ARG A 43 -2.47 -9.75 10.74
CA ARG A 43 -3.93 -9.72 10.99
C ARG A 43 -4.24 -9.51 12.47
N ARG A 44 -3.53 -10.20 13.36
CA ARG A 44 -3.71 -10.03 14.80
C ARG A 44 -3.33 -8.63 15.27
N LYS A 45 -2.22 -8.07 14.77
CA LYS A 45 -1.79 -6.71 15.10
C LYS A 45 -2.88 -5.69 14.72
N TYR A 46 -3.39 -5.75 13.49
CA TYR A 46 -4.40 -4.80 13.02
C TYR A 46 -5.78 -5.04 13.63
N ALA A 47 -6.16 -6.27 13.95
CA ALA A 47 -7.39 -6.55 14.69
C ALA A 47 -7.35 -5.95 16.11
N LEU A 48 -6.21 -6.02 16.80
CA LEU A 48 -6.03 -5.38 18.10
C LEU A 48 -6.05 -3.85 18.00
N LEU A 49 -5.48 -3.30 16.92
CA LEU A 49 -5.49 -1.87 16.67
C LEU A 49 -6.92 -1.38 16.38
N LEU A 50 -7.66 -2.06 15.50
CA LEU A 50 -9.06 -1.77 15.21
C LEU A 50 -9.88 -1.79 16.51
N ALA A 51 -9.80 -2.86 17.31
CA ALA A 51 -10.54 -2.97 18.56
C ALA A 51 -10.20 -1.87 19.60
N LYS A 52 -9.04 -1.22 19.48
CA LYS A 52 -8.65 -0.10 20.36
C LYS A 52 -9.35 1.21 19.96
N TYR A 53 -9.58 1.44 18.67
CA TYR A 53 -10.10 2.72 18.15
C TYR A 53 -11.56 2.65 17.68
N ASP A 54 -12.09 1.46 17.40
CA ASP A 54 -13.49 1.19 17.06
C ASP A 54 -14.39 1.32 18.31
N THR A 55 -14.65 2.56 18.70
CA THR A 55 -15.41 2.91 19.92
C THR A 55 -16.88 2.58 19.82
N ASP A 56 -17.44 2.56 18.62
CA ASP A 56 -18.83 2.25 18.33
C ASP A 56 -19.07 0.77 18.00
N GLN A 57 -18.00 -0.04 17.96
CA GLN A 57 -18.03 -1.49 17.71
C GLN A 57 -18.64 -1.83 16.35
N SER A 58 -18.43 -0.96 15.37
CA SER A 58 -18.90 -1.14 13.99
C SER A 58 -18.15 -2.27 13.26
N GLY A 59 -16.95 -2.63 13.75
CA GLY A 59 -16.00 -3.49 13.06
C GLY A 59 -15.17 -2.76 11.99
N LYS A 60 -15.32 -1.44 11.90
CA LYS A 60 -14.64 -0.53 10.96
C LYS A 60 -14.19 0.72 11.71
N LEU A 61 -13.37 1.54 11.06
CA LEU A 61 -12.96 2.84 11.58
C LEU A 61 -13.54 3.94 10.70
N ASN A 62 -14.37 4.79 11.28
CA ASN A 62 -14.83 6.02 10.65
C ASN A 62 -13.74 7.11 10.64
N LYS A 63 -14.02 8.23 9.97
CA LYS A 63 -13.07 9.35 9.81
C LYS A 63 -12.49 9.84 11.14
N ASP A 64 -13.32 10.05 12.17
CA ASP A 64 -12.88 10.54 13.48
C ASP A 64 -11.99 9.54 14.24
N GLN A 65 -12.37 8.25 14.17
CA GLN A 65 -11.58 7.18 14.77
C GLN A 65 -10.23 7.00 14.05
N MET A 66 -10.23 7.15 12.72
CA MET A 66 -9.02 7.12 11.90
C MET A 66 -8.10 8.30 12.20
N MET A 67 -8.64 9.52 12.30
CA MET A 67 -7.90 10.72 12.73
C MET A 67 -7.17 10.49 14.05
N LYS A 68 -7.88 9.92 15.04
CA LYS A 68 -7.31 9.62 16.36
C LYS A 68 -6.23 8.56 16.29
N LEU A 69 -6.43 7.49 15.52
CA LEU A 69 -5.44 6.43 15.33
C LEU A 69 -4.15 6.98 14.73
N LEU A 70 -4.25 7.76 13.65
CA LEU A 70 -3.10 8.32 12.96
C LEU A 70 -2.36 9.36 13.80
N THR A 71 -3.10 10.21 14.53
CA THR A 71 -2.52 11.16 15.50
C THR A 71 -1.72 10.42 16.57
N ASP A 72 -2.26 9.33 17.13
CA ASP A 72 -1.55 8.54 18.15
C ASP A 72 -0.29 7.85 17.58
N LEU A 73 -0.29 7.48 16.29
CA LEU A 73 0.89 6.93 15.62
C LEU A 73 1.96 7.99 15.39
N GLU A 74 1.56 9.20 15.02
CA GLU A 74 2.48 10.28 14.69
C GLU A 74 3.03 11.00 15.91
N THR A 75 2.20 11.26 16.92
CA THR A 75 2.64 11.87 18.20
C THR A 75 3.58 10.98 18.99
N ALA A 76 3.68 9.69 18.64
CA ALA A 76 4.73 8.80 19.14
C ALA A 76 6.11 9.14 18.56
N SER A 77 6.17 9.92 17.48
CA SER A 77 7.38 10.43 16.83
C SER A 77 7.69 11.88 17.25
N PRO A 78 8.96 12.26 17.45
CA PRO A 78 9.34 13.62 17.80
C PRO A 78 8.95 14.60 16.69
N GLY A 79 8.15 15.62 16.99
CA GLY A 79 7.67 16.61 16.02
C GLY A 79 6.33 16.28 15.37
N GLY A 80 5.69 15.17 15.77
CA GLY A 80 4.42 14.74 15.21
C GLY A 80 3.31 15.77 15.42
N HIS A 81 2.51 15.97 14.38
CA HIS A 81 1.33 16.81 14.40
C HIS A 81 0.12 15.96 13.99
N PRO A 82 -1.12 16.38 14.28
CA PRO A 82 -2.27 15.63 13.78
C PRO A 82 -2.29 15.66 12.24
N PRO A 83 -2.80 14.59 11.59
CA PRO A 83 -3.07 14.61 10.16
C PRO A 83 -3.98 15.78 9.80
N THR A 84 -3.78 16.39 8.62
CA THR A 84 -4.75 17.34 8.08
C THR A 84 -5.99 16.63 7.54
N ASP A 85 -7.08 17.36 7.31
CA ASP A 85 -8.29 16.79 6.72
C ASP A 85 -8.03 16.23 5.31
N GLU A 86 -7.15 16.86 4.54
CA GLU A 86 -6.75 16.41 3.20
C GLU A 86 -5.92 15.12 3.26
N GLU A 87 -4.99 15.01 4.20
CA GLU A 87 -4.19 13.80 4.42
C GLU A 87 -5.08 12.63 4.86
N LEU A 88 -6.08 12.92 5.70
CA LEU A 88 -7.06 11.95 6.17
C LEU A 88 -8.02 11.51 5.04
N ASP A 89 -8.47 12.44 4.21
CA ASP A 89 -9.32 12.10 3.07
C ASP A 89 -8.55 11.29 2.01
N TRP A 90 -7.28 11.63 1.79
CA TRP A 90 -6.39 10.84 0.94
C TRP A 90 -6.24 9.42 1.46
N ILE A 91 -5.91 9.23 2.74
CA ILE A 91 -5.64 7.88 3.26
C ILE A 91 -6.89 7.01 3.28
N ILE A 92 -8.05 7.58 3.58
CA ILE A 92 -9.33 6.85 3.52
C ILE A 92 -9.59 6.40 2.09
N LYS A 93 -9.53 7.31 1.11
CA LYS A 93 -9.76 6.97 -0.31
C LYS A 93 -8.71 6.02 -0.89
N PHE A 94 -7.47 6.09 -0.41
CA PHE A 94 -6.39 5.20 -0.84
C PHE A 94 -6.61 3.76 -0.35
N ALA A 95 -7.06 3.60 0.89
CA ALA A 95 -7.17 2.29 1.51
C ALA A 95 -8.56 1.63 1.34
N ASP A 96 -9.63 2.43 1.30
CA ASP A 96 -11.02 1.96 1.14
C ASP A 96 -11.29 1.54 -0.32
N THR A 97 -10.79 0.36 -0.64
CA THR A 97 -10.90 -0.28 -1.96
C THR A 97 -11.80 -1.52 -1.93
N GLY A 98 -12.35 -1.88 -0.76
CA GLY A 98 -13.07 -3.14 -0.55
C GLY A 98 -14.12 -3.13 0.58
N GLY A 99 -14.69 -1.97 0.94
CA GLY A 99 -15.57 -1.80 2.10
C GLY A 99 -16.87 -2.62 2.14
N SER A 100 -17.34 -3.18 1.01
CA SER A 100 -18.62 -3.92 0.96
C SER A 100 -18.56 -5.28 0.23
N TRP A 101 -19.57 -6.13 0.47
CA TRP A 101 -19.79 -7.42 -0.23
C TRP A 101 -19.78 -7.27 -1.77
N LEU A 102 -20.07 -6.07 -2.29
CA LEU A 102 -20.09 -5.77 -3.70
C LEU A 102 -18.80 -5.06 -4.21
N GLY A 103 -17.81 -4.85 -3.34
CA GLY A 103 -16.53 -4.21 -3.70
C GLY A 103 -16.60 -2.70 -3.89
N PHE A 104 -17.64 -2.03 -3.34
CA PHE A 104 -17.71 -0.57 -3.29
C PHE A 104 -17.08 -0.04 -2.01
N SER A 105 -16.39 1.09 -2.13
CA SER A 105 -15.92 1.94 -1.04
C SER A 105 -17.10 2.43 -0.20
N ASP A 106 -17.00 2.38 1.12
CA ASP A 106 -18.05 2.82 2.04
C ASP A 106 -17.66 4.00 2.94
N GLY A 107 -16.47 4.54 2.74
CA GLY A 107 -15.92 5.66 3.49
C GLY A 107 -15.38 5.29 4.87
N GLU A 108 -15.34 3.99 5.21
CA GLU A 108 -14.83 3.48 6.48
C GLU A 108 -13.70 2.47 6.25
N ILE A 109 -12.82 2.32 7.23
CA ILE A 109 -11.66 1.43 7.11
C ILE A 109 -11.91 0.13 7.86
N SER A 110 -12.07 -0.97 7.12
CA SER A 110 -12.17 -2.29 7.72
C SER A 110 -10.82 -2.81 8.22
N CYS A 111 -10.83 -3.89 9.00
CA CYS A 111 -9.59 -4.55 9.44
C CYS A 111 -8.72 -5.04 8.26
N ALA A 112 -9.31 -5.32 7.09
CA ALA A 112 -8.57 -5.73 5.91
C ALA A 112 -7.84 -4.55 5.23
N GLU A 113 -8.40 -3.35 5.33
CA GLU A 113 -7.89 -2.12 4.70
C GLU A 113 -6.95 -1.35 5.63
N LEU A 114 -7.11 -1.53 6.94
CA LEU A 114 -6.33 -0.84 7.96
C LEU A 114 -4.82 -1.01 7.81
N GLU A 115 -4.36 -2.18 7.35
CA GLU A 115 -2.94 -2.38 7.08
C GLU A 115 -2.43 -1.44 5.98
N ALA A 116 -3.17 -1.34 4.87
CA ALA A 116 -2.78 -0.49 3.75
C ALA A 116 -2.79 0.99 4.16
N ALA A 117 -3.83 1.40 4.91
CA ALA A 117 -3.95 2.76 5.43
C ALA A 117 -2.78 3.13 6.35
N VAL A 118 -2.46 2.30 7.34
CA VAL A 118 -1.37 2.59 8.28
C VAL A 118 -0.01 2.59 7.58
N VAL A 119 0.24 1.65 6.67
CA VAL A 119 1.52 1.58 5.96
C VAL A 119 1.71 2.79 5.04
N ALA A 120 0.69 3.17 4.28
CA ALA A 120 0.78 4.32 3.38
C ALA A 120 0.98 5.64 4.17
N TYR A 121 0.27 5.83 5.28
CA TYR A 121 0.44 7.02 6.12
C TYR A 121 1.84 7.11 6.74
N LEU A 122 2.35 6.02 7.31
CA LEU A 122 3.70 6.02 7.87
C LEU A 122 4.78 6.25 6.80
N THR A 123 4.59 5.70 5.61
CA THR A 123 5.50 5.94 4.47
C THR A 123 5.49 7.42 4.07
N TYR A 124 4.32 8.06 4.08
CA TYR A 124 4.19 9.49 3.84
C TYR A 124 4.92 10.32 4.90
N ILE A 125 4.70 10.06 6.19
CA ILE A 125 5.39 10.77 7.29
C ILE A 125 6.91 10.64 7.16
N ASP A 126 7.42 9.44 6.89
CA ASP A 126 8.86 9.19 6.76
C ASP A 126 9.51 10.01 5.62
N ASN A 127 8.72 10.46 4.64
CA ASN A 127 9.19 11.25 3.50
C ASN A 127 8.69 12.70 3.51
N ARG A 128 7.95 13.11 4.54
CA ARG A 128 7.24 14.40 4.59
C ARG A 128 8.16 15.60 4.42
N ASP A 129 9.25 15.67 5.17
CA ASP A 129 10.17 16.82 5.13
C ASP A 129 10.80 17.02 3.74
N LEU A 130 11.13 15.90 3.08
CA LEU A 130 11.66 15.91 1.72
C LEU A 130 10.58 16.39 0.74
N LEU A 131 9.35 15.88 0.88
CA LEU A 131 8.21 16.29 0.08
C LEU A 131 7.93 17.77 0.27
N ASP A 132 7.79 18.26 1.50
CA ASP A 132 7.53 19.67 1.82
C ASP A 132 8.55 20.59 1.13
N THR A 133 9.85 20.29 1.28
CA THR A 133 10.92 21.10 0.67
C THR A 133 10.83 21.15 -0.85
N THR A 134 10.44 20.05 -1.50
CA THR A 134 10.27 20.01 -2.96
C THR A 134 8.94 20.62 -3.40
N PHE A 135 7.86 20.35 -2.68
CA PHE A 135 6.51 20.78 -2.99
C PHE A 135 6.40 22.31 -2.97
N ASP A 136 6.95 22.95 -1.94
CA ASP A 136 6.91 24.41 -1.77
C ASP A 136 7.66 25.16 -2.90
N GLN A 137 8.52 24.48 -3.68
CA GLN A 137 9.20 25.08 -4.84
C GLN A 137 8.28 25.18 -6.07
N PHE A 138 7.26 24.32 -6.17
CA PHE A 138 6.40 24.21 -7.35
C PHE A 138 4.96 24.66 -7.08
N ASP A 139 4.49 24.62 -5.85
CA ASP A 139 3.20 25.20 -5.42
C ASP A 139 3.29 26.74 -5.37
N THR A 140 3.48 27.35 -6.54
CA THR A 140 3.77 28.79 -6.69
C THR A 140 2.60 29.68 -6.30
N ASN A 141 1.39 29.13 -6.32
CA ASN A 141 0.17 29.81 -5.91
C ASN A 141 -0.17 29.59 -4.43
N GLU A 142 0.66 28.84 -3.69
CA GLU A 142 0.51 28.51 -2.27
C GLU A 142 -0.88 27.92 -1.94
N THR A 143 -1.41 27.07 -2.83
CA THR A 143 -2.73 26.45 -2.61
C THR A 143 -2.66 25.21 -1.74
N GLY A 144 -1.45 24.70 -1.47
CA GLY A 144 -1.22 23.40 -0.84
C GLY A 144 -1.46 22.23 -1.80
N GLN A 145 -1.63 22.50 -3.10
CA GLN A 145 -1.95 21.51 -4.14
C GLN A 145 -1.24 21.85 -5.45
N LEU A 146 -0.67 20.86 -6.13
CA LEU A 146 -0.08 21.08 -7.44
C LEU A 146 -1.15 21.02 -8.53
N ALA A 147 -1.36 22.15 -9.22
CA ALA A 147 -2.14 22.18 -10.45
C ALA A 147 -1.40 21.44 -11.58
N PRO A 148 -2.07 21.03 -12.67
CA PRO A 148 -1.43 20.30 -13.77
C PRO A 148 -0.19 21.00 -14.37
N SER A 149 -0.18 22.33 -14.42
CA SER A 149 0.98 23.10 -14.87
C SER A 149 2.16 23.02 -13.88
N GLU A 150 1.88 23.10 -12.58
CA GLU A 150 2.92 23.02 -11.54
C GLU A 150 3.46 21.59 -11.42
N LEU A 151 2.59 20.58 -11.58
CA LEU A 151 2.97 19.17 -11.69
C LEU A 151 3.91 18.94 -12.89
N LYS A 152 3.67 19.59 -14.03
CA LYS A 152 4.54 19.50 -15.20
C LYS A 152 5.95 20.03 -14.91
N ASP A 153 6.04 21.17 -14.25
CA ASP A 153 7.32 21.77 -13.86
C ASP A 153 8.05 20.88 -12.84
N TYR A 154 7.32 20.33 -11.88
CA TYR A 154 7.82 19.36 -10.91
C TYR A 154 8.41 18.12 -11.58
N LEU A 155 7.65 17.47 -12.47
CA LEU A 155 8.11 16.27 -13.17
C LEU A 155 9.29 16.57 -14.11
N THR A 156 9.32 17.74 -14.74
CA THR A 156 10.44 18.19 -15.58
C THR A 156 11.71 18.36 -14.73
N ALA A 157 11.60 18.93 -13.53
CA ALA A 157 12.72 19.03 -12.61
C ALA A 157 13.22 17.66 -12.14
N LEU A 158 12.29 16.74 -11.81
CA LEU A 158 12.62 15.35 -11.49
C LEU A 158 13.29 14.62 -12.67
N ASN A 159 12.93 14.98 -13.90
CA ASN A 159 13.49 14.41 -15.13
C ASN A 159 14.79 15.10 -15.59
N GLY A 160 15.55 15.68 -14.66
CA GLY A 160 16.83 16.34 -14.98
C GLY A 160 16.70 17.57 -15.90
N GLY A 161 15.51 18.19 -15.95
CA GLY A 161 15.20 19.32 -16.82
C GLY A 161 14.68 18.95 -18.21
N GLU A 162 14.56 17.66 -18.53
CA GLU A 162 13.91 17.22 -19.77
C GLU A 162 12.40 17.43 -19.68
N VAL A 163 11.88 18.23 -20.60
CA VAL A 163 10.47 18.66 -20.62
C VAL A 163 9.54 17.46 -20.71
N VAL A 164 8.69 17.33 -19.70
CA VAL A 164 7.61 16.34 -19.67
C VAL A 164 6.43 16.83 -20.50
N THR A 165 5.77 15.93 -21.23
CA THR A 165 4.63 16.24 -22.10
C THR A 165 3.32 16.37 -21.34
N ASP A 166 2.32 17.05 -21.91
CA ASP A 166 1.01 17.18 -21.27
C ASP A 166 0.30 15.81 -21.15
N GLU A 167 0.56 14.90 -22.08
CA GLU A 167 0.06 13.53 -22.03
C GLU A 167 0.67 12.72 -20.87
N GLU A 168 1.96 12.90 -20.59
CA GLU A 168 2.63 12.26 -19.45
C GLU A 168 2.12 12.83 -18.12
N VAL A 169 1.94 14.15 -18.04
CA VAL A 169 1.33 14.80 -16.88
C VAL A 169 -0.07 14.27 -16.64
N ALA A 170 -0.90 14.18 -17.68
CA ALA A 170 -2.26 13.64 -17.56
C ALA A 170 -2.25 12.17 -17.12
N TRP A 171 -1.28 11.37 -17.57
CA TRP A 171 -1.11 9.99 -17.12
C TRP A 171 -0.75 9.91 -15.65
N VAL A 172 0.25 10.68 -15.19
CA VAL A 172 0.67 10.73 -13.78
C VAL A 172 -0.48 11.20 -12.90
N LEU A 173 -1.18 12.27 -13.30
CA LEU A 173 -2.35 12.79 -12.59
C LEU A 173 -3.44 11.72 -12.48
N GLY A 174 -3.71 10.97 -13.55
CA GLY A 174 -4.69 9.89 -13.55
C GLY A 174 -4.37 8.75 -12.57
N MET A 175 -3.08 8.50 -12.29
CA MET A 175 -2.62 7.48 -11.34
C MET A 175 -2.58 8.01 -9.91
N ALA A 176 -2.17 9.26 -9.72
CA ALA A 176 -1.86 9.84 -8.42
C ALA A 176 -3.02 10.60 -7.75
N ASP A 177 -3.93 11.19 -8.52
CA ASP A 177 -5.11 11.91 -8.01
C ASP A 177 -6.14 10.91 -7.47
N VAL A 178 -5.90 10.43 -6.26
CA VAL A 178 -6.76 9.48 -5.53
C VAL A 178 -8.03 10.19 -5.06
N THR A 179 -7.90 11.45 -4.66
CA THR A 179 -9.00 12.26 -4.13
C THR A 179 -9.95 12.77 -5.21
N LYS A 180 -9.55 12.72 -6.48
CA LYS A 180 -10.30 13.16 -7.67
C LYS A 180 -10.57 14.65 -7.68
N THR A 181 -9.58 15.44 -7.28
CA THR A 181 -9.68 16.91 -7.23
C THR A 181 -9.21 17.57 -8.53
N GLY A 182 -8.45 16.86 -9.38
CA GLY A 182 -7.79 17.41 -10.57
C GLY A 182 -6.49 18.15 -10.27
N THR A 183 -6.09 18.19 -9.01
CA THR A 183 -4.84 18.73 -8.47
C THR A 183 -4.24 17.69 -7.51
N LEU A 184 -2.98 17.83 -7.12
CA LEU A 184 -2.33 16.86 -6.23
C LEU A 184 -1.97 17.48 -4.89
N CYS A 185 -2.49 16.90 -3.80
CA CYS A 185 -1.99 17.23 -2.46
C CYS A 185 -0.59 16.61 -2.21
N LYS A 186 0.00 16.91 -1.05
CA LYS A 186 1.35 16.45 -0.69
C LYS A 186 1.50 14.90 -0.73
N PRO A 187 0.62 14.11 -0.08
CA PRO A 187 0.64 12.65 -0.23
C PRO A 187 0.47 12.14 -1.66
N GLU A 188 -0.39 12.78 -2.46
CA GLU A 188 -0.60 12.39 -3.85
C GLU A 188 0.62 12.73 -4.73
N THR A 189 1.37 13.78 -4.41
CA THR A 189 2.61 14.13 -5.10
C THR A 189 3.71 13.08 -4.85
N MET A 190 3.76 12.49 -3.65
CA MET A 190 4.62 11.34 -3.39
C MET A 190 4.27 10.16 -4.30
N MET A 191 2.98 9.88 -4.47
CA MET A 191 2.50 8.84 -5.38
C MET A 191 2.85 9.16 -6.83
N ALA A 192 2.66 10.40 -7.26
CA ALA A 192 3.05 10.87 -8.59
C ALA A 192 4.56 10.66 -8.85
N THR A 193 5.40 10.89 -7.85
CA THR A 193 6.84 10.65 -7.93
C THR A 193 7.16 9.17 -8.13
N LEU A 194 6.50 8.30 -7.37
CA LEU A 194 6.67 6.84 -7.50
C LEU A 194 6.21 6.35 -8.87
N GLU A 195 5.05 6.81 -9.34
CA GLU A 195 4.52 6.46 -10.65
C GLU A 195 5.40 6.98 -11.79
N TRP A 196 5.98 8.17 -11.63
CA TRP A 196 6.94 8.71 -12.58
C TRP A 196 8.21 7.86 -12.68
N PHE A 197 8.82 7.47 -11.55
CA PHE A 197 9.98 6.58 -11.58
C PHE A 197 9.66 5.23 -12.20
N ASN A 198 8.49 4.64 -11.87
CA ASN A 198 8.02 3.41 -12.52
C ASN A 198 7.85 3.61 -14.04
N TYR A 199 7.29 4.74 -14.47
CA TYR A 199 7.11 5.09 -15.87
C TYR A 199 8.45 5.14 -16.63
N VAL A 200 9.44 5.82 -16.05
CA VAL A 200 10.78 5.97 -16.63
C VAL A 200 11.54 4.64 -16.65
N GLU A 201 11.54 3.89 -15.54
CA GLU A 201 12.26 2.60 -15.44
C GLU A 201 11.69 1.52 -16.35
N THR A 202 10.37 1.48 -16.52
CA THR A 202 9.72 0.52 -17.43
C THR A 202 9.82 0.92 -18.91
N GLY A 203 10.39 2.10 -19.21
CA GLY A 203 10.70 2.56 -20.56
C GLY A 203 9.49 2.58 -21.50
N HIS A 204 8.33 3.01 -21.00
CA HIS A 204 7.00 2.84 -21.60
C HIS A 204 6.96 2.70 -23.14
N LYS A 205 6.99 1.43 -23.55
CA LYS A 205 6.54 0.89 -24.85
C LYS A 205 5.02 0.67 -24.91
N THR A 206 4.26 1.18 -23.96
CA THR A 206 2.79 1.12 -23.95
C THR A 206 2.21 2.46 -24.39
N ARG A 207 2.40 2.81 -25.67
CA ARG A 207 1.49 3.75 -26.32
C ARG A 207 0.10 3.10 -26.33
N PRO A 208 -0.97 3.72 -25.83
CA PRO A 208 -2.29 3.40 -26.31
C PRO A 208 -2.23 3.59 -27.82
N SER A 209 -2.49 2.55 -28.60
CA SER A 209 -2.58 2.72 -30.04
C SER A 209 -3.64 3.79 -30.28
N GLN A 210 -3.23 4.97 -30.73
CA GLN A 210 -4.07 5.79 -31.57
C GLN A 210 -4.38 4.91 -32.79
N ARG A 211 -5.42 4.09 -32.69
CA ARG A 211 -6.19 3.74 -33.87
C ARG A 211 -6.80 5.06 -34.29
N LYS A 212 -6.06 5.78 -35.12
CA LYS A 212 -6.64 6.69 -36.09
C LYS A 212 -7.77 5.90 -36.73
N GLU A 213 -9.00 6.30 -36.47
CA GLU A 213 -10.10 6.00 -37.39
C GLU A 213 -9.68 6.63 -38.72
N CYS A 214 -9.00 5.81 -39.53
CA CYS A 214 -8.76 6.10 -40.92
C CYS A 214 -10.14 6.23 -41.58
N CYS A 215 -10.33 7.38 -42.20
CA CYS A 215 -11.26 7.64 -43.30
C CYS A 215 -11.76 6.36 -43.98
N LEU A 216 -13.07 6.14 -43.92
CA LEU A 216 -13.82 5.54 -45.01
C LEU A 216 -15.01 6.45 -45.29
N VAL A 217 -14.73 7.45 -46.12
CA VAL A 217 -15.70 7.98 -47.07
C VAL A 217 -16.02 6.83 -48.02
N MET A 218 -17.25 6.35 -47.98
CA MET A 218 -18.02 5.92 -49.15
C MET A 218 -19.48 6.22 -48.90
#